data_AF-A0A6B3FHN5-F1
#
_entry.id   AF-A0A6B3FHN5-F1
#
_cell.length_a   1.000
_cell.length_b   1.000
_cell.length_c   1.000
_cell.angle_alpha   90.00
_cell.angle_beta   90.00
_cell.angle_gamma   90.00
#
_symmetry.space_group_name_H-M   'P 1'
#
loop_
_entity.id
_entity.type
_entity.pdbx_description
1 polymer ?
#
loop_
_entity_poly.entity_id
_entity_poly.type
_entity_poly.pdbx_seq_one_letter_code
_entity_poly.pdbx_strand_id
1 'polypeptide(L)'
;LAVPEMLGVSSGAALGVAAPLVLSLAVPLGLQPFLALAGAALGGLLTLVAAGFGRSPSAVLLTGAAVAAALQAALLVLMVMADQLDLQLIYRYLLGSLSARTWDDVTGLLPWLAVAVPALVLCVPVLGVLRLGDDDARALGVRVERARVAALGIAVVLIAPVVAVCGPVAWVGFLAPHLARRLRPD
;
A
#
# COMPACT_ATOMS: atom_id res chain seq x y z
N LEU A 1 -13.85 -7.10 -1.96
CA LEU A 1 -12.75 -7.55 -2.85
C LEU A 1 -11.67 -6.47 -3.01
N ALA A 2 -11.47 -5.59 -2.03
CA ALA A 2 -10.39 -4.59 -2.12
C ALA A 2 -9.06 -5.26 -1.79
N VAL A 3 -8.18 -5.39 -2.78
CA VAL A 3 -6.79 -5.83 -2.60
C VAL A 3 -5.94 -4.57 -2.52
N PRO A 4 -4.94 -4.46 -1.62
CA PRO A 4 -4.13 -3.24 -1.52
C PRO A 4 -3.39 -2.88 -2.81
N GLU A 5 -3.04 -3.88 -3.61
CA GLU A 5 -2.51 -3.73 -4.97
C GLU A 5 -3.46 -2.93 -5.88
N MET A 6 -4.77 -3.05 -5.67
CA MET A 6 -5.79 -2.34 -6.44
C MET A 6 -6.04 -0.91 -5.97
N LEU A 7 -5.42 -0.45 -4.88
CA LEU A 7 -5.57 0.94 -4.39
C LEU A 7 -4.38 1.83 -4.78
N GLY A 8 -3.48 1.35 -5.64
CA GLY A 8 -2.27 2.10 -6.03
C GLY A 8 -1.22 2.24 -4.92
N VAL A 9 -1.45 1.66 -3.74
CA VAL A 9 -0.54 1.76 -2.57
C VAL A 9 0.75 1.00 -2.84
N SER A 10 0.67 -0.26 -3.26
CA SER A 10 1.85 -1.08 -3.55
C SER A 10 2.64 -0.55 -4.75
N SER A 11 1.95 -0.17 -5.85
CA SER A 11 2.57 0.44 -7.02
C SER A 11 3.22 1.79 -6.69
N GLY A 12 2.58 2.58 -5.82
CA GLY A 12 3.12 3.84 -5.34
C GLY A 12 4.39 3.64 -4.50
N ALA A 13 4.39 2.68 -3.57
CA ALA A 13 5.59 2.33 -2.80
C ALA A 13 6.73 1.85 -3.71
N ALA A 14 6.43 0.99 -4.68
CA ALA A 14 7.41 0.50 -5.63
C ALA A 14 8.05 1.64 -6.44
N LEU A 15 7.22 2.56 -6.96
CA LEU A 15 7.70 3.73 -7.69
C LEU A 15 8.50 4.68 -6.79
N GLY A 16 8.07 4.89 -5.55
CA GLY A 16 8.78 5.74 -4.58
C GLY A 16 10.19 5.24 -4.27
N VAL A 17 10.40 3.93 -4.28
CA VAL A 17 11.73 3.32 -4.09
C VAL A 17 12.54 3.28 -5.39
N ALA A 18 11.90 3.02 -6.52
CA ALA A 18 12.58 2.91 -7.81
C ALA A 18 13.01 4.27 -8.40
N ALA A 19 12.25 5.34 -8.19
CA ALA A 19 12.53 6.64 -8.79
C ALA A 19 13.87 7.24 -8.34
N PRO A 20 14.24 7.24 -7.04
CA PRO A 20 15.53 7.77 -6.60
C PRO A 20 16.73 6.98 -7.14
N LEU A 21 16.57 5.68 -7.37
CA LEU A 21 17.60 4.83 -7.96
C LEU A 21 17.93 5.29 -9.39
N VAL A 22 16.91 5.48 -10.24
CA VAL A 22 17.10 5.93 -11.64
C VAL A 22 17.59 7.38 -11.71
N LEU A 23 17.09 8.24 -10.83
CA LEU A 23 17.47 9.65 -10.79
C LEU A 23 18.86 9.89 -10.16
N SER A 24 19.63 8.82 -9.87
CA SER A 24 20.96 8.88 -9.26
C SER A 24 20.99 9.68 -7.94
N LEU A 25 19.88 9.65 -7.19
CA LEU A 25 19.78 10.26 -5.88
C LEU A 25 20.42 9.31 -4.86
N ALA A 26 21.52 9.75 -4.24
CA ALA A 26 22.16 9.00 -3.16
C ALA A 26 21.24 8.95 -1.93
N VAL A 27 20.45 7.89 -1.81
CA VAL A 27 19.55 7.69 -0.66
C VAL A 27 20.11 6.60 0.26
N PRO A 28 20.39 6.94 1.54
CA PRO A 28 20.70 5.95 2.57
C PRO A 28 19.64 4.84 2.64
N LEU A 29 20.07 3.59 2.83
CA LEU A 29 19.17 2.44 2.95
C LEU A 29 18.09 2.63 4.03
N GLY A 30 18.42 3.31 5.14
CA GLY A 30 17.46 3.62 6.21
C GLY A 30 16.32 4.57 5.81
N LEU A 31 16.44 5.27 4.68
CA LEU A 31 15.41 6.18 4.16
C LEU A 31 14.49 5.51 3.12
N GLN A 32 14.81 4.31 2.63
CA GLN A 32 13.94 3.58 1.68
C GLN A 32 12.51 3.34 2.20
N PRO A 33 12.28 2.96 3.48
CA PRO A 33 10.93 2.81 4.02
C PRO A 33 10.10 4.10 3.95
N PHE A 34 10.73 5.26 4.14
CA PHE A 34 10.07 6.56 4.07
C PHE A 34 9.72 6.96 2.63
N LEU A 35 10.58 6.63 1.67
CA LEU A 35 10.30 6.82 0.25
C LEU A 35 9.15 5.93 -0.21
N ALA A 36 9.16 4.66 0.22
CA ALA A 36 8.05 3.75 -0.03
C ALA A 36 6.76 4.28 0.61
N LEU A 37 6.83 4.80 1.84
CA LEU A 37 5.67 5.37 2.54
C LEU A 37 5.11 6.57 1.79
N ALA A 38 5.97 7.49 1.34
CA ALA A 38 5.58 8.66 0.57
C ALA A 38 4.92 8.26 -0.75
N GLY A 39 5.50 7.31 -1.49
CA GLY A 39 4.94 6.79 -2.73
C GLY A 39 3.61 6.07 -2.52
N ALA A 40 3.50 5.23 -1.48
CA ALA A 40 2.27 4.53 -1.11
C ALA A 40 1.16 5.50 -0.70
N ALA A 41 1.49 6.50 0.11
CA ALA A 41 0.56 7.54 0.52
C ALA A 41 0.05 8.34 -0.68
N LEU A 42 0.94 8.70 -1.61
CA LEU A 42 0.59 9.39 -2.84
C LEU A 42 -0.34 8.55 -3.70
N GLY A 43 0.00 7.28 -3.97
CA GLY A 43 -0.84 6.38 -4.77
C GLY A 43 -2.23 6.13 -4.16
N GLY A 44 -2.29 5.93 -2.85
CA GLY A 44 -3.55 5.78 -2.12
C GLY A 44 -4.39 7.07 -2.12
N LEU A 45 -3.76 8.22 -1.92
CA LEU A 45 -4.44 9.51 -1.92
C LEU A 45 -4.97 9.86 -3.32
N LEU A 46 -4.18 9.63 -4.37
CA LEU A 46 -4.63 9.78 -5.76
C LEU A 46 -5.87 8.93 -6.03
N THR A 47 -5.88 7.68 -5.54
CA THR A 47 -7.03 6.80 -5.67
C THR A 47 -8.26 7.37 -4.96
N LEU A 48 -8.13 7.85 -3.71
CA LEU A 48 -9.26 8.43 -2.98
C LEU A 48 -9.80 9.72 -3.63
N VAL A 49 -8.90 10.60 -4.09
CA VAL A 49 -9.27 11.87 -4.73
C VAL A 49 -9.93 11.60 -6.08
N ALA A 50 -9.36 10.71 -6.90
CA ALA A 50 -9.90 10.36 -8.21
C ALA A 50 -11.22 9.60 -8.11
N ALA A 51 -11.37 8.70 -7.13
CA ALA A 51 -12.64 8.04 -6.85
C ALA A 51 -13.70 9.03 -6.37
N GLY A 52 -13.31 10.08 -5.66
CA GLY A 52 -14.22 10.97 -4.94
C GLY A 52 -14.68 10.33 -3.63
N PHE A 53 -14.57 11.08 -2.54
CA PHE A 53 -14.96 10.65 -1.20
C PHE A 53 -16.48 10.34 -1.18
N GLY A 54 -16.86 9.06 -1.12
CA GLY A 54 -18.25 8.62 -1.03
C GLY A 54 -18.86 7.99 -2.30
N ARG A 55 -18.06 7.70 -3.33
CA ARG A 55 -18.52 6.84 -4.44
C ARG A 55 -18.56 5.36 -4.04
N SER A 56 -19.37 4.57 -4.75
CA SER A 56 -19.54 3.14 -4.50
C SER A 56 -18.19 2.43 -4.38
N PRO A 57 -18.09 1.35 -3.58
CA PRO A 57 -16.87 0.56 -3.47
C PRO A 57 -16.31 0.11 -4.83
N SER A 58 -17.18 -0.19 -5.79
CA SER A 58 -16.81 -0.54 -7.17
C SER A 58 -16.07 0.58 -7.90
N ALA A 59 -16.49 1.83 -7.72
CA ALA A 59 -15.82 2.99 -8.33
C ALA A 59 -14.41 3.19 -7.75
N VAL A 60 -14.23 3.01 -6.44
CA VAL A 60 -12.92 3.09 -5.78
C VAL A 60 -11.99 1.98 -6.28
N LEU A 61 -12.49 0.76 -6.47
CA LEU A 61 -11.69 -0.33 -7.03
C LEU A 61 -11.25 -0.05 -8.48
N LEU A 62 -12.16 0.42 -9.32
CA LEU A 62 -11.86 0.69 -10.74
C LEU A 62 -10.87 1.85 -10.90
N THR A 63 -11.07 2.93 -10.14
CA THR A 63 -10.16 4.08 -10.13
C THR A 63 -8.80 3.73 -9.56
N GLY A 64 -8.75 2.95 -8.48
CA GLY A 64 -7.49 2.46 -7.92
C GLY A 64 -6.72 1.56 -8.90
N ALA A 65 -7.41 0.70 -9.66
CA ALA A 65 -6.78 -0.08 -10.73
C ALA A 65 -6.20 0.82 -11.84
N ALA A 66 -6.92 1.88 -12.23
CA ALA A 66 -6.42 2.86 -13.20
C ALA A 66 -5.19 3.64 -12.66
N VAL A 67 -5.21 4.05 -11.38
CA VAL A 67 -4.07 4.70 -10.72
C VAL A 67 -2.87 3.76 -10.62
N ALA A 68 -3.08 2.50 -10.24
CA ALA A 68 -2.02 1.50 -10.21
C ALA A 68 -1.38 1.31 -11.60
N ALA A 69 -2.19 1.23 -12.66
CA ALA A 69 -1.69 1.15 -14.03
C ALA A 69 -0.90 2.41 -14.45
N ALA A 70 -1.36 3.60 -14.07
CA ALA A 70 -0.64 4.84 -14.33
C ALA A 70 0.72 4.90 -13.61
N LEU A 71 0.76 4.49 -12.34
CA LEU A 71 2.01 4.39 -11.57
C LEU A 71 2.95 3.34 -12.19
N GLN A 72 2.42 2.22 -12.66
CA GLN A 72 3.19 1.21 -13.37
C GLN A 72 3.77 1.76 -14.68
N ALA A 73 3.00 2.54 -15.43
CA ALA A 73 3.47 3.19 -16.65
C ALA A 73 4.61 4.18 -16.36
N ALA A 74 4.50 4.97 -15.30
CA ALA A 74 5.57 5.87 -14.86
C ALA A 74 6.85 5.10 -14.46
N LEU A 75 6.70 3.96 -13.79
CA LEU A 75 7.80 3.07 -13.47
C LEU A 75 8.47 2.47 -14.72
N LEU A 76 7.70 2.13 -15.75
CA LEU A 76 8.25 1.69 -17.05
C LEU A 76 9.03 2.80 -17.75
N VAL A 77 8.54 4.05 -17.69
CA VAL A 77 9.29 5.20 -18.23
C VAL A 77 10.63 5.36 -17.50
N LEU A 78 10.65 5.24 -16.17
CA LEU A 78 11.89 5.27 -15.40
C LEU A 78 12.84 4.13 -15.80
N MET A 79 12.33 2.93 -16.04
CA MET A 79 13.14 1.80 -16.52
C MET A 79 13.81 2.08 -17.87
N VAL A 80 13.10 2.75 -18.79
CA VAL A 80 13.65 3.10 -20.11
C VAL A 80 14.78 4.14 -19.97
N MET A 81 14.72 5.00 -18.96
CA MET A 81 15.73 6.01 -18.68
C MET A 81 16.92 5.48 -17.84
N ALA A 82 16.82 4.28 -17.29
CA ALA A 82 17.82 3.71 -16.39
C ALA A 82 18.99 3.06 -17.15
N ASP A 83 20.18 3.16 -16.58
CA ASP A 83 21.34 2.41 -17.07
C ASP A 83 21.17 0.90 -16.85
N GLN A 84 21.94 0.09 -17.57
CA GLN A 84 21.81 -1.37 -17.57
C GLN A 84 21.91 -2.01 -16.18
N LEU A 85 22.73 -1.44 -15.28
CA LEU A 85 22.87 -1.90 -13.90
C LEU A 85 21.62 -1.59 -13.06
N ASP A 86 21.13 -0.36 -13.12
CA ASP A 86 19.94 0.07 -12.37
C ASP A 86 18.68 -0.65 -12.84
N LEU A 87 18.56 -0.87 -14.16
CA LEU A 87 17.47 -1.64 -14.74
C LEU A 87 17.39 -3.06 -14.14
N GLN A 88 18.53 -3.75 -14.02
CA GLN A 88 18.57 -5.09 -13.41
C GLN A 88 18.20 -5.06 -11.93
N LEU A 89 18.65 -4.03 -11.19
CA LEU A 89 18.30 -3.85 -9.79
C LEU A 89 16.81 -3.62 -9.60
N ILE A 90 16.20 -2.73 -10.38
CA ILE A 90 14.77 -2.44 -10.32
C ILE A 90 13.96 -3.67 -10.73
N TYR A 91 14.34 -4.35 -11.81
CA TYR A 91 13.64 -5.55 -12.26
C TYR A 91 13.63 -6.63 -11.17
N ARG A 92 14.79 -6.86 -10.52
CA ARG A 92 14.88 -7.80 -9.39
C ARG A 92 14.06 -7.34 -8.18
N TYR A 93 14.03 -6.04 -7.89
CA TYR A 93 13.21 -5.49 -6.80
C TYR A 93 11.71 -5.69 -7.04
N LEU A 94 11.23 -5.47 -8.27
CA LEU A 94 9.81 -5.59 -8.62
C LEU A 94 9.29 -7.02 -8.63
N LEU A 95 10.17 -8.01 -8.83
CA LEU A 95 9.79 -9.43 -8.68
C LEU A 95 9.41 -9.76 -7.22
N GLY A 96 9.96 -9.01 -6.27
CA GLY A 96 9.84 -9.29 -4.85
C GLY A 96 10.69 -10.49 -4.42
N SER A 97 11.38 -10.39 -3.30
CA SER A 97 12.16 -11.50 -2.75
C SER A 97 12.42 -11.39 -1.25
N LEU A 98 12.27 -12.53 -0.58
CA LEU A 98 12.65 -12.72 0.83
C LEU A 98 14.00 -13.41 0.99
N SER A 99 14.67 -13.80 -0.11
CA SER A 99 15.84 -14.69 -0.06
C SER A 99 17.11 -14.04 0.52
N ALA A 100 17.16 -12.71 0.58
CA ALA A 100 18.32 -11.95 1.06
C ALA A 100 18.00 -11.10 2.31
N ARG A 101 17.01 -11.53 3.12
CA ARG A 101 16.54 -10.78 4.29
C ARG A 101 17.27 -11.22 5.55
N THR A 102 17.69 -10.27 6.35
CA THR A 102 18.38 -10.51 7.63
C THR A 102 17.46 -10.23 8.82
N TRP A 103 17.89 -10.58 10.03
CA TRP A 103 17.17 -10.21 11.26
C TRP A 103 17.13 -8.70 11.49
N ASP A 104 18.08 -7.95 10.94
CA ASP A 104 18.08 -6.49 10.99
C ASP A 104 16.91 -5.91 10.19
N ASP A 105 16.58 -6.50 9.04
CA ASP A 105 15.39 -6.13 8.26
C ASP A 105 14.09 -6.37 9.07
N VAL A 106 14.02 -7.50 9.79
CA VAL A 106 12.85 -7.84 10.61
C VAL A 106 12.72 -6.89 11.80
N THR A 107 13.83 -6.59 12.48
CA THR A 107 13.81 -5.66 13.61
C THR A 107 13.54 -4.23 13.16
N GLY A 108 13.94 -3.85 11.95
CA GLY A 108 13.57 -2.58 11.31
C GLY A 108 12.07 -2.42 11.05
N LEU A 109 11.32 -3.53 10.93
CA LEU A 109 9.85 -3.52 10.75
C LEU A 109 9.06 -3.42 12.06
N LEU A 110 9.64 -3.82 13.19
CA LEU A 110 9.01 -3.76 14.52
C LEU A 110 8.41 -2.39 14.88
N PRO A 111 9.08 -1.24 14.70
CA PRO A 111 8.49 0.06 15.07
C PRO A 111 7.23 0.36 14.27
N TRP A 112 7.19 0.00 12.99
CA TRP A 112 6.03 0.20 12.13
C TRP A 112 4.85 -0.67 12.57
N LEU A 113 5.11 -1.94 12.90
CA LEU A 113 4.11 -2.86 13.43
C LEU A 113 3.59 -2.41 14.79
N ALA A 114 4.47 -1.94 15.68
CA ALA A 114 4.13 -1.47 17.02
C ALA A 114 3.17 -0.27 16.98
N VAL A 115 3.22 0.56 15.93
CA VAL A 115 2.29 1.68 15.73
C VAL A 115 1.02 1.25 14.99
N ALA A 116 1.17 0.48 13.91
CA ALA A 116 0.07 0.18 13.02
C ALA A 116 -0.90 -0.88 13.58
N VAL A 117 -0.41 -1.86 14.33
CA VAL A 117 -1.27 -2.91 14.90
C VAL A 117 -2.23 -2.35 15.96
N PRO A 118 -1.80 -1.56 16.95
CA PRO A 118 -2.73 -0.91 17.87
C PRO A 118 -3.71 0.02 17.15
N ALA A 119 -3.24 0.81 16.17
CA ALA A 119 -4.12 1.68 15.38
C ALA A 119 -5.18 0.87 14.63
N LEU A 120 -4.82 -0.28 14.06
CA LEU A 120 -5.75 -1.18 13.39
C LEU A 120 -6.81 -1.72 14.36
N VAL A 121 -6.41 -2.18 15.55
CA VAL A 121 -7.33 -2.70 16.58
C VAL A 121 -8.34 -1.63 17.00
N LEU A 122 -7.89 -0.39 17.19
CA LEU A 122 -8.76 0.74 17.53
C LEU A 122 -9.77 1.08 16.41
N CYS A 123 -9.42 0.80 15.14
CA CYS A 123 -10.31 1.03 14.01
C CYS A 123 -11.31 -0.11 13.74
N VAL A 124 -11.15 -1.29 14.36
CA VAL A 124 -12.03 -2.45 14.14
C VAL A 124 -13.53 -2.13 14.29
N PRO A 125 -14.00 -1.42 15.34
CA PRO A 125 -15.42 -1.14 15.50
C PRO A 125 -15.97 -0.27 14.36
N VAL A 126 -15.19 0.74 13.96
CA VAL A 126 -15.56 1.67 12.88
C VAL A 126 -15.61 0.94 11.53
N LEU A 127 -14.64 0.06 11.27
CA LEU A 127 -14.64 -0.79 10.07
C LEU A 127 -15.83 -1.75 10.04
N GLY A 128 -16.26 -2.24 11.21
CA GLY A 128 -17.48 -3.05 11.34
C GLY A 128 -18.74 -2.29 10.93
N VAL A 129 -18.91 -1.06 11.42
CA VAL A 129 -20.05 -0.19 11.07
C VAL A 129 -20.07 0.15 9.58
N LEU A 130 -18.89 0.39 8.97
CA LEU A 130 -18.78 0.62 7.53
C LEU A 130 -19.24 -0.56 6.66
N ARG A 131 -19.38 -1.77 7.21
CA ARG A 131 -19.90 -2.93 6.46
C ARG A 131 -21.41 -2.85 6.22
N LEU A 132 -22.14 -2.09 7.04
CA LEU A 132 -23.60 -1.92 6.92
C LEU A 132 -23.96 -1.08 5.68
N GLY A 133 -23.09 -0.14 5.33
CA GLY A 133 -23.29 0.79 4.23
C GLY A 133 -22.90 2.20 4.65
N ASP A 134 -22.65 3.07 3.68
CA ASP A 134 -22.22 4.44 3.97
C ASP A 134 -23.35 5.25 4.63
N ASP A 135 -24.61 5.02 4.26
CA ASP A 135 -25.76 5.75 4.81
C ASP A 135 -26.06 5.33 6.26
N ASP A 136 -26.05 4.03 6.53
CA ASP A 136 -26.22 3.48 7.88
C ASP A 136 -25.06 3.91 8.81
N ALA A 137 -23.83 3.89 8.30
CA ALA A 137 -22.67 4.34 9.06
C ALA A 137 -22.75 5.84 9.41
N ARG A 138 -23.21 6.68 8.47
CA ARG A 138 -23.45 8.11 8.73
C ARG A 138 -24.58 8.32 9.74
N ALA A 139 -25.65 7.55 9.66
CA ALA A 139 -26.77 7.61 10.61
C ALA A 139 -26.33 7.24 12.04
N LEU A 140 -25.37 6.32 12.18
CA LEU A 140 -24.74 5.94 13.45
C LEU A 140 -23.66 6.94 13.92
N GLY A 141 -23.49 8.07 13.23
CA GLY A 141 -22.56 9.15 13.60
C GLY A 141 -21.12 8.95 13.16
N VAL A 142 -20.83 7.91 12.36
CA VAL A 142 -19.49 7.67 11.81
C VAL A 142 -19.20 8.63 10.66
N ARG A 143 -18.06 9.33 10.76
CA ARG A 143 -17.53 10.15 9.66
C ARG A 143 -16.84 9.25 8.63
N VAL A 144 -17.61 8.70 7.71
CA VAL A 144 -17.19 7.69 6.71
C VAL A 144 -15.91 8.10 5.97
N GLU A 145 -15.80 9.36 5.55
CA GLU A 145 -14.65 9.85 4.79
C GLU A 145 -13.37 9.80 5.65
N ARG A 146 -13.47 10.22 6.92
CA ARG A 146 -12.33 10.17 7.86
C ARG A 146 -11.93 8.74 8.20
N ALA A 147 -12.91 7.86 8.36
CA ALA A 147 -12.65 6.45 8.63
C ALA A 147 -11.92 5.78 7.45
N ARG A 148 -12.30 6.11 6.20
CA ARG A 148 -11.61 5.61 4.99
C ARG A 148 -10.18 6.12 4.90
N VAL A 149 -9.94 7.41 5.17
CA VAL A 149 -8.59 7.98 5.18
C VAL A 149 -7.73 7.37 6.28
N ALA A 150 -8.28 7.18 7.49
CA ALA A 150 -7.57 6.53 8.58
C ALA A 150 -7.21 5.08 8.25
N ALA A 151 -8.15 4.30 7.70
CA ALA A 151 -7.91 2.93 7.27
C ALA A 151 -6.85 2.84 6.16
N LEU A 152 -6.88 3.77 5.20
CA LEU A 152 -5.84 3.87 4.18
C LEU A 152 -4.48 4.19 4.80
N GLY A 153 -4.41 5.14 5.73
CA GLY A 153 -3.16 5.49 6.43
C GLY A 153 -2.55 4.29 7.15
N ILE A 154 -3.37 3.52 7.86
CA ILE A 154 -2.92 2.27 8.52
C ILE A 154 -2.41 1.27 7.49
N ALA A 155 -3.13 1.07 6.38
CA ALA A 155 -2.69 0.19 5.31
C ALA A 155 -1.36 0.62 4.69
N VAL A 156 -1.18 1.92 4.43
CA VAL A 156 0.07 2.50 3.91
C VAL A 156 1.24 2.22 4.86
N VAL A 157 1.05 2.42 6.16
CA VAL A 157 2.08 2.19 7.19
C VAL A 157 2.43 0.70 7.32
N LEU A 158 1.47 -0.21 7.13
CA LEU A 158 1.74 -1.65 7.16
C LEU A 158 2.44 -2.15 5.90
N ILE A 159 2.04 -1.64 4.73
CA ILE A 159 2.47 -2.17 3.43
C ILE A 159 3.80 -1.57 3.00
N ALA A 160 3.96 -0.25 3.12
CA ALA A 160 5.10 0.44 2.52
C ALA A 160 6.47 -0.01 3.09
N PRO A 161 6.66 -0.20 4.40
CA PRO A 161 7.93 -0.69 4.94
C PRO A 161 8.27 -2.10 4.46
N VAL A 162 7.26 -2.96 4.33
CA VAL A 162 7.44 -4.32 3.80
C VAL A 162 7.86 -4.25 2.33
N VAL A 163 7.14 -3.48 1.52
CA VAL A 163 7.44 -3.30 0.09
C VAL A 163 8.83 -2.68 -0.11
N ALA A 164 9.24 -1.72 0.73
CA ALA A 164 10.57 -1.12 0.66
C ALA A 164 11.70 -2.15 0.80
N VAL A 165 11.51 -3.12 1.69
CA VAL A 165 12.51 -4.11 2.04
C VAL A 165 12.50 -5.26 1.04
N CYS A 166 11.34 -5.91 0.82
CA CYS A 166 11.27 -7.13 0.01
C CYS A 166 10.74 -6.93 -1.40
N GLY A 167 10.39 -5.71 -1.81
CA GLY A 167 9.66 -5.44 -3.04
C GLY A 167 8.16 -5.74 -2.94
N PRO A 168 7.38 -5.38 -3.96
CA PRO A 168 5.94 -5.64 -3.98
C PRO A 168 5.68 -7.15 -4.06
N VAL A 169 4.93 -7.69 -3.10
CA VAL A 169 4.50 -9.10 -3.07
C VAL A 169 3.01 -9.19 -3.37
N ALA A 170 2.68 -9.82 -4.50
CA ALA A 170 1.29 -9.94 -4.94
C ALA A 170 0.52 -11.04 -4.18
N TRP A 171 -0.82 -10.97 -4.21
CA TRP A 171 -1.78 -12.00 -3.78
C TRP A 171 -1.90 -12.28 -2.28
N VAL A 172 -0.92 -11.91 -1.45
CA VAL A 172 -0.96 -12.12 0.00
C VAL A 172 -2.17 -11.39 0.60
N GLY A 173 -2.35 -10.12 0.26
CA GLY A 173 -3.48 -9.31 0.74
C GLY A 173 -4.84 -9.78 0.23
N PHE A 174 -4.88 -10.54 -0.87
CA PHE A 174 -6.11 -11.14 -1.39
C PHE A 174 -6.46 -12.45 -0.66
N LEU A 175 -5.47 -13.34 -0.50
CA LEU A 175 -5.67 -14.68 0.04
C LEU A 175 -5.83 -14.68 1.56
N ALA A 176 -4.99 -13.91 2.27
CA ALA A 176 -4.97 -13.88 3.74
C ALA A 176 -6.33 -13.58 4.39
N PRO A 177 -7.08 -12.53 4.03
CA PRO A 177 -8.38 -12.28 4.65
C PRO A 177 -9.44 -13.32 4.26
N HIS A 178 -9.30 -13.98 3.12
CA HIS A 178 -10.21 -15.06 2.72
C HIS A 178 -9.98 -16.32 3.58
N LEU A 179 -8.72 -16.67 3.82
CA LEU A 179 -8.37 -17.76 4.73
C LEU A 179 -8.77 -17.44 6.18
N ALA A 180 -8.52 -16.22 6.65
CA ALA A 180 -8.91 -15.79 7.99
C ALA A 180 -10.42 -15.93 8.23
N ARG A 181 -11.27 -15.51 7.27
CA ARG A 181 -12.73 -15.68 7.35
C ARG A 181 -13.18 -17.15 7.34
N ARG A 182 -12.44 -18.05 6.70
CA ARG A 182 -12.74 -19.49 6.76
C ARG A 182 -12.42 -20.10 8.12
N LEU A 183 -11.42 -19.56 8.83
CA LEU A 183 -11.03 -20.02 10.17
C LEU A 183 -11.94 -19.47 11.27
N ARG A 184 -12.47 -18.26 11.10
CA ARG A 184 -13.51 -17.67 11.97
C ARG A 184 -14.64 -17.09 11.12
N PRO A 185 -15.69 -17.88 10.86
CA PRO A 185 -16.86 -17.43 10.11
C PRO A 185 -17.77 -16.60 11.03
N ASP A 186 -17.40 -15.34 11.24
CA ASP A 186 -18.26 -14.31 11.84
C ASP A 186 -18.85 -13.39 10.74
#